data_AF-A0A0K9NAI8-F1
#
_entry.id   AF-A0A0K9NAI8-F1
#
_cell.length_a   1.000
_cell.length_b   1.000
_cell.length_c   1.000
_cell.angle_alpha   90.00
_cell.angle_beta   90.00
_cell.angle_gamma   90.00
#
_symmetry.space_group_name_H-M   'P 1'
#
loop_
_entity.id
_entity.type
_entity.pdbx_description
1 polymer ?
#
loop_
_entity_poly.entity_id
_entity_poly.type
_entity_poly.pdbx_seq_one_letter_code
_entity_poly.pdbx_strand_id
1 'polypeptide(L)'
;MILKQIKLSIRDKDKLSRLKGKTGIQNWNVLCRWALCFSLNEPSIPVDVEQPSDSNLEMSWITFGGENYKLFESLIKARCIKDNLPTDNATLSKYFKLHLSRGISFLSGTNMIKSLDDLLLLSIDNREEGL
;
A
#
# COMPACT_ATOMS: atom_id res chain seq x y z
N MET A 1 -4.07 16.99 -3.73
CA MET A 1 -3.07 16.28 -2.91
C MET A 1 -3.74 15.88 -1.61
N ILE A 2 -4.01 14.58 -1.46
CA ILE A 2 -4.77 14.04 -0.31
C ILE A 2 -3.97 14.04 0.99
N LEU A 3 -2.64 13.91 0.91
CA LEU A 3 -1.71 13.82 2.04
C LEU A 3 -0.44 14.64 1.73
N LYS A 4 0.15 15.27 2.75
CA LYS A 4 1.49 15.87 2.61
C LYS A 4 2.60 14.88 2.98
N GLN A 5 2.39 14.16 4.08
CA GLN A 5 3.36 13.24 4.67
C GLN A 5 2.68 11.89 4.96
N ILE A 6 3.43 10.81 4.80
CA ILE A 6 3.07 9.45 5.19
C ILE A 6 4.01 9.05 6.32
N LYS A 7 3.45 8.67 7.45
CA LYS A 7 4.18 8.13 8.59
C LYS A 7 3.61 6.76 8.93
N LEU A 8 4.46 5.75 9.01
CA LEU A 8 4.06 4.37 9.22
C LEU A 8 3.99 4.01 10.70
N SER A 9 3.27 2.93 11.00
CA SER A 9 3.33 2.29 12.31
C SER A 9 4.65 1.53 12.49
N ILE A 10 5.08 1.32 13.74
CA ILE A 10 6.25 0.47 14.04
C ILE A 10 6.05 -0.94 13.46
N ARG A 11 4.84 -1.47 13.61
CA ARG A 11 4.47 -2.81 13.09
C ARG A 11 4.65 -2.91 11.58
N ASP A 12 4.23 -1.90 10.83
CA ASP A 12 4.34 -1.91 9.36
C ASP A 12 5.79 -1.70 8.92
N LYS A 13 6.55 -0.88 9.63
CA LYS A 13 8.00 -0.75 9.41
C LYS A 13 8.72 -2.09 9.61
N ASP A 14 8.42 -2.84 10.65
CA ASP A 14 9.06 -4.14 10.92
C ASP A 14 8.73 -5.16 9.82
N LYS A 15 7.47 -5.20 9.39
CA LYS A 15 7.00 -6.00 8.26
C LYS A 15 7.73 -5.65 6.95
N LEU A 16 7.78 -4.37 6.61
CA LEU A 16 8.51 -3.89 5.44
C LEU A 16 10.01 -4.20 5.54
N SER A 17 10.61 -4.16 6.73
CA SER A 17 12.03 -4.50 6.94
C SER A 17 12.31 -5.95 6.55
N ARG A 18 11.40 -6.87 6.90
CA ARG A 18 11.49 -8.28 6.51
C ARG A 18 11.32 -8.45 5.00
N LEU A 19 10.34 -7.76 4.40
CA LEU A 19 10.14 -7.76 2.94
C LEU A 19 11.37 -7.27 2.19
N LYS A 20 11.99 -6.18 2.66
CA LYS A 20 13.23 -5.64 2.12
C LYS A 20 14.35 -6.68 2.16
N GLY A 21 14.51 -7.41 3.27
CA GLY A 21 15.49 -8.49 3.38
C GLY A 21 15.28 -9.64 2.40
N LYS A 22 14.02 -10.01 2.14
CA LYS A 22 13.66 -11.10 1.21
C LYS A 22 13.75 -10.72 -0.27
N THR A 23 13.35 -9.49 -0.61
CA THR A 23 13.24 -9.03 -2.01
C THR A 23 14.48 -8.28 -2.50
N GLY A 24 15.34 -7.79 -1.59
CA GLY A 24 16.47 -6.93 -1.93
C GLY A 24 16.08 -5.48 -2.27
N ILE A 25 14.79 -5.13 -2.31
CA ILE A 25 14.31 -3.77 -2.63
C ILE A 25 14.67 -2.82 -1.49
N GLN A 26 15.61 -1.91 -1.74
CA GLN A 26 16.15 -1.03 -0.71
C GLN A 26 15.22 0.13 -0.34
N ASN A 27 14.39 0.58 -1.29
CA ASN A 27 13.60 1.79 -1.15
C ASN A 27 12.22 1.49 -0.56
N TRP A 28 11.92 2.09 0.60
CA TRP A 28 10.63 1.89 1.29
C TRP A 28 9.43 2.29 0.45
N ASN A 29 9.53 3.40 -0.29
CA ASN A 29 8.44 3.86 -1.16
C ASN A 29 8.06 2.83 -2.23
N VAL A 30 9.03 2.08 -2.77
CA VAL A 30 8.76 1.01 -3.75
C VAL A 30 7.94 -0.11 -3.12
N LEU A 31 8.35 -0.60 -1.94
CA LEU A 31 7.59 -1.63 -1.22
C LEU A 31 6.19 -1.14 -0.79
N CYS A 32 6.07 0.13 -0.39
CA CYS A 32 4.77 0.72 -0.07
C CYS A 32 3.85 0.81 -1.30
N ARG A 33 4.39 1.08 -2.50
CA ARG A 33 3.59 1.08 -3.74
C ARG A 33 3.09 -0.33 -4.05
N TRP A 34 3.95 -1.34 -3.94
CA TRP A 34 3.54 -2.75 -4.10
C TRP A 34 2.41 -3.12 -3.13
N ALA A 35 2.58 -2.80 -1.84
CA ALA A 35 1.56 -3.03 -0.83
C ALA A 35 0.25 -2.31 -1.16
N LEU A 36 0.31 -1.04 -1.55
CA LEU A 36 -0.88 -0.28 -1.91
C LEU A 36 -1.60 -0.92 -3.10
N CYS A 37 -0.90 -1.21 -4.19
CA CYS A 37 -1.49 -1.80 -5.39
C CYS A 37 -2.10 -3.18 -5.11
N PHE A 38 -1.39 -4.03 -4.36
CA PHE A 38 -1.91 -5.33 -3.94
C PHE A 38 -3.22 -5.18 -3.17
N SER A 39 -3.24 -4.28 -2.20
CA SER A 39 -4.46 -3.97 -1.42
C SER A 39 -5.57 -3.34 -2.26
N LEU A 40 -5.29 -2.59 -3.32
CA LEU A 40 -6.34 -2.02 -4.16
C LEU A 40 -7.01 -3.08 -5.05
N ASN A 41 -6.27 -4.12 -5.42
CA ASN A 41 -6.78 -5.25 -6.21
C ASN A 41 -7.80 -6.11 -5.44
N GLU A 42 -7.63 -6.20 -4.13
CA GLU A 42 -8.52 -6.96 -3.24
C GLU A 42 -9.95 -6.42 -3.26
N PRO A 43 -10.98 -7.25 -3.48
CA PRO A 43 -12.37 -6.78 -3.63
C PRO A 43 -12.92 -6.17 -2.34
N SER A 44 -12.49 -6.69 -1.19
CA SER A 44 -12.96 -6.24 0.12
C SER A 44 -12.46 -4.84 0.49
N ILE A 45 -13.32 -4.08 1.16
CA ILE A 45 -12.99 -2.82 1.81
C ILE A 45 -12.08 -3.12 3.01
N PRO A 46 -10.95 -2.40 3.19
CA PRO A 46 -10.14 -2.54 4.39
C PRO A 46 -10.97 -2.33 5.66
N VAL A 47 -10.70 -3.14 6.69
CA VAL A 47 -11.35 -2.99 8.00
C VAL A 47 -11.02 -1.63 8.58
N ASP A 48 -12.03 -0.95 9.13
CA ASP A 48 -11.86 0.36 9.77
C ASP A 48 -11.20 0.21 11.15
N VAL A 49 -9.88 0.17 11.13
CA VAL A 49 -9.04 0.11 12.33
C VAL A 49 -8.10 1.30 12.39
N GLU A 50 -7.92 1.86 13.58
CA GLU A 50 -6.97 2.95 13.79
C GLU A 50 -5.57 2.55 13.31
N GLN A 51 -4.91 3.47 12.60
CA GLN A 51 -3.55 3.27 12.08
C GLN A 51 -2.56 4.15 12.85
N PRO A 52 -1.82 3.58 13.82
CA PRO A 52 -0.80 4.31 14.55
C PRO A 52 0.24 4.90 13.58
N SER A 53 0.73 6.09 13.90
CA SER A 53 1.79 6.78 13.15
C SER A 53 2.96 7.08 14.08
N ASP A 54 3.47 6.04 14.73
CA ASP A 54 4.40 6.07 15.85
C ASP A 54 5.86 5.72 15.47
N SER A 55 6.11 5.22 14.25
CA SER A 55 7.48 4.93 13.81
C SER A 55 8.25 6.16 13.38
N ASN A 56 9.57 6.04 13.28
CA ASN A 56 10.44 7.05 12.66
C ASN A 56 10.50 6.95 11.13
N LEU A 57 9.79 6.00 10.50
CA LEU A 57 9.77 5.85 9.06
C LEU A 57 8.66 6.72 8.46
N GLU A 58 9.09 7.79 7.81
CA GLU A 58 8.21 8.73 7.14
C GLU A 58 8.72 9.10 5.74
N MET A 59 7.80 9.49 4.86
CA MET A 59 8.11 9.97 3.52
C MET A 59 7.04 10.97 3.06
N SER A 60 7.43 11.95 2.25
CA SER A 60 6.45 12.85 1.64
C SER A 60 5.57 12.10 0.64
N TRP A 61 4.36 12.61 0.38
CA TRP A 61 3.49 12.05 -0.66
C TRP A 61 4.16 12.05 -2.04
N ILE A 62 4.96 13.08 -2.33
CA ILE A 62 5.71 13.19 -3.58
C ILE A 62 6.82 12.14 -3.65
N THR A 63 7.54 11.89 -2.55
CA THR A 63 8.53 10.79 -2.49
C THR A 63 7.86 9.43 -2.64
N PHE A 64 6.69 9.24 -2.03
CA PHE A 64 5.90 8.02 -2.18
C PHE A 64 5.49 7.80 -3.62
N GLY A 65 4.85 8.77 -4.28
CA GLY A 65 4.29 8.59 -5.62
C GLY A 65 5.24 8.87 -6.79
N GLY A 66 6.32 9.62 -6.57
CA GLY A 66 7.19 10.14 -7.64
C GLY A 66 6.39 10.95 -8.66
N GLU A 67 6.74 10.82 -9.93
CA GLU A 67 6.00 11.41 -11.06
C GLU A 67 4.54 10.95 -11.13
N ASN A 68 4.25 9.75 -10.59
CA ASN A 68 2.93 9.13 -10.59
C ASN A 68 2.09 9.49 -9.36
N TYR A 69 2.46 10.48 -8.56
CA TYR A 69 1.71 10.81 -7.33
C TYR A 69 0.24 11.14 -7.58
N LYS A 70 -0.09 11.75 -8.73
CA LYS A 70 -1.47 12.02 -9.14
C LYS A 70 -2.23 10.74 -9.47
N LEU A 71 -1.57 9.76 -10.11
CA LEU A 71 -2.18 8.46 -10.41
C LEU A 71 -2.57 7.75 -9.11
N PHE A 72 -1.67 7.69 -8.13
CA PHE A 72 -2.00 7.09 -6.83
C PHE A 72 -3.14 7.83 -6.12
N GLU A 73 -3.16 9.18 -6.18
CA GLU A 73 -4.28 9.98 -5.65
C GLU A 73 -5.61 9.64 -6.34
N SER A 74 -5.60 9.51 -7.67
CA SER A 74 -6.77 9.10 -8.46
C SER A 74 -7.22 7.67 -8.16
N LEU A 75 -6.30 6.73 -7.96
CA LEU A 75 -6.61 5.34 -7.61
C LEU A 75 -7.33 5.24 -6.26
N ILE A 76 -6.85 5.96 -5.24
CA ILE A 76 -7.53 6.01 -3.94
C ILE A 76 -8.92 6.61 -4.08
N LYS A 77 -9.06 7.70 -4.84
CA LYS A 77 -10.37 8.33 -5.09
C LYS A 77 -11.32 7.39 -5.82
N ALA A 78 -10.84 6.72 -6.86
CA ALA A 78 -11.63 5.74 -7.61
C ALA A 78 -12.07 4.57 -6.72
N ARG A 79 -11.18 4.09 -5.83
CA ARG A 79 -11.51 3.06 -4.86
C ARG A 79 -12.61 3.50 -3.90
N CYS A 80 -12.50 4.70 -3.31
CA CYS A 80 -13.54 5.23 -2.44
C CYS A 80 -14.90 5.36 -3.16
N ILE A 81 -14.92 5.81 -4.42
CA ILE A 81 -16.16 5.87 -5.22
C ILE A 81 -16.74 4.46 -5.41
N LYS A 82 -15.91 3.48 -5.78
CA LYS A 82 -16.34 2.08 -5.98
C LYS A 82 -16.97 1.50 -4.70
N ASP A 83 -16.44 1.88 -3.54
CA ASP A 83 -16.91 1.43 -2.23
C ASP A 83 -18.04 2.28 -1.65
N ASN A 84 -18.60 3.23 -2.41
CA ASN A 84 -19.63 4.19 -1.96
C ASN A 84 -19.21 5.03 -0.73
N LEU A 85 -17.95 5.44 -0.69
CA LEU A 85 -17.36 6.27 0.37
C LEU A 85 -17.23 7.72 -0.08
N PRO A 86 -17.24 8.70 0.84
CA PRO A 86 -16.93 10.09 0.54
C PRO A 86 -15.54 10.26 -0.11
N THR A 87 -15.38 11.32 -0.89
CA THR A 87 -14.11 11.64 -1.55
C THR A 87 -13.46 12.93 -1.05
N ASP A 88 -13.77 13.33 0.18
CA ASP A 88 -13.07 14.41 0.87
C ASP A 88 -11.65 13.96 1.30
N ASN A 89 -10.75 14.91 1.53
CA ASN A 89 -9.35 14.60 1.84
C ASN A 89 -9.17 13.76 3.12
N ALA A 90 -10.07 13.86 4.11
CA ALA A 90 -9.97 13.09 5.34
C ALA A 90 -10.28 11.61 5.06
N THR A 91 -11.34 11.35 4.30
CA THR A 91 -11.71 9.98 3.86
C THR A 91 -10.61 9.38 2.98
N LEU A 92 -10.13 10.10 1.97
CA LEU A 92 -9.07 9.61 1.09
C LEU A 92 -7.76 9.32 1.85
N SER A 93 -7.40 10.19 2.80
CA SER A 93 -6.24 9.99 3.67
C SER A 93 -6.37 8.74 4.55
N LYS A 94 -7.55 8.54 5.15
CA LYS A 94 -7.85 7.37 5.98
C LYS A 94 -7.74 6.09 5.17
N TYR A 95 -8.42 6.01 4.04
CA TYR A 95 -8.43 4.80 3.22
C TYR A 95 -7.08 4.52 2.57
N PHE A 96 -6.31 5.53 2.19
CA PHE A 96 -4.91 5.32 1.80
C PHE A 96 -4.12 4.58 2.91
N LYS A 97 -4.19 5.04 4.16
CA LYS A 97 -3.47 4.42 5.29
C LYS A 97 -3.94 2.99 5.55
N LEU A 98 -5.26 2.75 5.53
CA LEU A 98 -5.85 1.43 5.71
C LEU A 98 -5.41 0.46 4.60
N HIS A 99 -5.48 0.89 3.34
CA HIS A 99 -5.03 0.08 2.22
C HIS A 99 -3.54 -0.24 2.31
N LEU A 100 -2.71 0.74 2.64
CA LEU A 100 -1.27 0.56 2.77
C LEU A 100 -0.93 -0.46 3.86
N SER A 101 -1.48 -0.31 5.06
CA SER A 101 -1.26 -1.24 6.19
C SER A 101 -1.74 -2.66 5.89
N ARG A 102 -2.93 -2.80 5.28
CA ARG A 102 -3.45 -4.09 4.84
C ARG A 102 -2.53 -4.75 3.81
N GLY A 103 -2.10 -3.99 2.80
CA GLY A 103 -1.20 -4.49 1.76
C GLY A 103 0.14 -4.96 2.32
N ILE A 104 0.73 -4.19 3.24
CA ILE A 104 1.96 -4.56 3.94
C ILE A 104 1.75 -5.87 4.72
N SER A 105 0.59 -6.01 5.38
CA SER A 105 0.23 -7.22 6.12
C SER A 105 0.11 -8.44 5.21
N PHE A 106 -0.54 -8.31 4.05
CA PHE A 106 -0.69 -9.39 3.07
C PHE A 106 0.65 -9.82 2.47
N LEU A 107 1.46 -8.88 1.99
CA LEU A 107 2.79 -9.20 1.45
C LEU A 107 3.74 -9.79 2.51
N SER A 108 3.51 -9.50 3.79
CA SER A 108 4.28 -10.05 4.91
C SER A 108 3.73 -11.36 5.47
N GLY A 109 2.65 -11.89 4.88
CA GLY A 109 2.05 -13.14 5.31
C GLY A 109 3.05 -14.30 5.24
N THR A 110 2.84 -15.31 6.08
CA THR A 110 3.67 -16.52 6.10
C THR A 110 3.72 -17.13 4.71
N ASN A 111 4.92 -17.38 4.19
CA ASN A 111 5.16 -17.92 2.84
C ASN A 111 4.64 -17.10 1.65
N MET A 112 4.12 -15.89 1.84
CA MET A 112 3.60 -15.04 0.75
C MET A 112 4.70 -14.53 -0.18
N ILE A 113 5.72 -13.88 0.38
CA ILE A 113 6.90 -13.41 -0.35
C ILE A 113 8.13 -14.01 0.32
N LYS A 114 9.01 -14.64 -0.46
CA LYS A 114 10.29 -15.22 -0.04
C LYS A 114 11.46 -14.68 -0.86
N SER A 115 11.22 -14.26 -2.09
CA SER A 115 12.21 -13.69 -3.01
C SER A 115 11.65 -12.46 -3.76
N LEU A 116 12.49 -11.86 -4.62
CA LEU A 116 12.03 -10.85 -5.58
C LEU A 116 11.08 -11.45 -6.63
N ASP A 117 11.34 -12.69 -7.06
CA ASP A 117 10.56 -13.36 -8.11
C ASP A 117 9.11 -13.59 -7.67
N ASP A 118 8.88 -13.95 -6.40
CA ASP A 118 7.54 -14.10 -5.84
C ASP A 118 6.73 -12.79 -5.97
N LEU A 119 7.38 -11.64 -5.75
CA LEU A 119 6.75 -10.33 -5.87
C LEU A 119 6.37 -10.02 -7.32
N LEU A 120 7.20 -10.43 -8.29
CA LEU A 120 6.92 -10.26 -9.71
C LEU A 120 5.77 -11.16 -10.16
N LEU A 121 5.72 -12.41 -9.70
CA LEU A 121 4.66 -13.36 -10.03
C LEU A 121 3.26 -12.83 -9.64
N LEU A 122 3.14 -12.11 -8.52
CA LEU A 122 1.88 -11.44 -8.14
C LEU A 122 1.35 -10.47 -9.20
N SER A 123 2.21 -9.89 -10.04
CA SER A 123 1.79 -8.98 -11.11
C SER A 123 1.41 -9.67 -12.43
N ILE A 124 1.72 -10.96 -12.55
CA ILE A 124 1.54 -11.74 -13.78
C ILE A 124 0.32 -12.66 -13.66
N ASP A 125 0.18 -13.37 -12.53
CA ASP A 125 -0.90 -14.35 -12.30
C ASP A 125 -2.31 -13.72 -12.37
N ASN A 126 -2.44 -12.46 -11.97
CA ASN A 126 -3.72 -11.73 -11.99
C ASN A 126 -4.26 -11.43 -13.41
N ARG A 127 -3.62 -11.90 -14.49
CA ARG A 127 -4.09 -11.70 -15.87
C ARG A 127 -4.95 -12.84 -16.41
N GLU A 128 -5.02 -14.00 -15.74
CA GLU A 128 -5.72 -15.17 -16.29
C GLU A 128 -7.18 -15.33 -15.81
N GLU A 129 -7.61 -14.70 -14.72
CA GLU A 129 -8.99 -14.83 -14.22
C GLU A 129 -9.99 -13.80 -14.82
N GLY A 130 -9.58 -13.06 -15.85
CA GLY A 130 -10.33 -11.93 -16.42
C GLY A 130 -10.75 -12.04 -17.89
N LEU A 131 -10.70 -13.24 -18.49
CA LEU A 131 -11.19 -13.51 -19.86
C LEU A 131 -12.39 -14.46 -19.84
#